data_AF-A0A0M4E6T7-F1
#
_entry.id   AF-A0A0M4E6T7-F1
#
_cell.length_a   1.000
_cell.length_b   1.000
_cell.length_c   1.000
_cell.angle_alpha   90.00
_cell.angle_beta   90.00
_cell.angle_gamma   90.00
#
_symmetry.space_group_name_H-M   'P 1'
#
loop_
_entity.id
_entity.type
_entity.pdbx_description
1 polymer ?
#
loop_
_entity_poly.entity_id
_entity_poly.type
_entity_poly.pdbx_seq_one_letter_code
_entity_poly.pdbx_strand_id
1 'polypeptide(L)'
;MGKKGKGKGNKLAKMSEEERARYLQMRADAEEETRRRKMQLIALYMKNKLKREDAFCRLNMAKINQEWRSILRQVKIQDLRHEIVDVASFFKDALKRKDQVIQRLMVDIGTTEAMYANLQQSHMENIDKIITLHKSRIKFFEQIYFDDRQAMLKEWSQDSKYFTDMRQEKQIELECVFYQLEETSERNIKDNHERYLDRVEDLKSGMQLQLEQITCKGEAKLEFLWQQYQSVLADYGKHIEGFYSEYVDLKQRDEESAQQISQQSYEIEHLIEQLSNLRLGAEECQMKQQAQLEHRQGIKQQLSDRLNELRDFVDTEQEKEQKLFKQMTVESYNAIEALKELLAKGRTLKQLADVCAKMETQREKLFQLPQLSKEIIELHQLDEPTEDENVNDPLKEEIAALPQMETFWRRVNNVAVDVACLKQQKRQLEAQNAQLKSELQEYLVNLNISSGSNSHIHDYLAKRPRSMSVERVTQLRLQPKQVKSALIRRPLPRPVASEAYFSNTVRARNLNRDRPQLARLD
;
A
#
# COMPACT_ATOMS: atom_id res chain seq x y z
N MET A 1 48.67 77.15 84.85
CA MET A 1 50.12 76.89 85.03
C MET A 1 50.79 77.10 83.67
N GLY A 2 51.52 78.14 83.33
CA GLY A 2 52.32 79.08 84.09
C GLY A 2 53.63 79.24 83.32
N LYS A 3 53.78 80.33 82.53
CA LYS A 3 55.03 81.09 82.35
C LYS A 3 54.82 82.25 81.38
N LYS A 4 54.64 83.45 81.96
CA LYS A 4 54.96 84.72 81.32
C LYS A 4 56.42 84.68 80.86
N GLY A 5 56.67 84.97 79.60
CA GLY A 5 58.03 85.08 79.06
C GLY A 5 58.18 86.30 78.17
N LYS A 6 58.38 87.44 78.83
CA LYS A 6 59.35 88.50 78.52
C LYS A 6 59.64 88.80 77.04
N GLY A 7 59.29 90.02 76.63
CA GLY A 7 59.81 90.65 75.43
C GLY A 7 61.34 90.63 75.37
N LYS A 8 61.84 90.27 74.20
CA LYS A 8 63.21 90.59 73.73
C LYS A 8 63.08 91.65 72.64
N GLY A 9 62.62 92.84 73.02
CA GLY A 9 63.13 94.05 72.41
C GLY A 9 64.59 94.22 72.84
N ASN A 10 65.45 94.76 71.98
CA ASN A 10 66.89 94.97 72.20
C ASN A 10 67.82 93.75 72.13
N LYS A 11 67.85 93.10 70.96
CA LYS A 11 69.08 92.51 70.38
C LYS A 11 69.24 92.75 68.87
N LEU A 12 68.50 93.73 68.32
CA LEU A 12 68.52 94.08 66.89
C LEU A 12 68.96 95.54 66.64
N ALA A 13 69.47 96.25 67.65
CA ALA A 13 69.90 97.65 67.54
C ALA A 13 71.43 97.85 67.63
N LYS A 14 72.21 96.74 67.64
CA LYS A 14 73.69 96.72 67.68
C LYS A 14 74.29 95.58 66.84
N MET A 15 73.67 95.24 65.70
CA MET A 15 74.20 94.26 64.74
C MET A 15 74.06 94.80 63.33
N SER A 16 75.04 94.50 62.46
CA SER A 16 75.05 94.91 61.05
C SER A 16 73.77 94.43 60.34
N GLU A 17 73.32 95.16 59.31
CA GLU A 17 72.09 94.82 58.56
C GLU A 17 72.07 93.35 58.09
N GLU A 18 73.24 92.77 57.82
CA GLU A 18 73.41 91.35 57.42
C GLU A 18 73.08 90.34 58.54
N GLU A 19 73.42 90.63 59.80
CA GLU A 19 73.19 89.72 60.93
C GLU A 19 71.73 89.76 61.39
N ARG A 20 71.08 90.92 61.22
CA ARG A 20 69.65 91.13 61.44
C ARG A 20 68.81 90.32 60.45
N ALA A 21 69.24 90.32 59.18
CA ALA A 21 68.64 89.54 58.11
C ALA A 21 68.78 88.03 58.37
N ARG A 22 69.97 87.55 58.75
CA ARG A 22 70.19 86.12 59.05
C ARG A 22 69.37 85.61 60.23
N TYR A 23 69.20 86.40 61.29
CA TYR A 23 68.37 85.97 62.43
C TYR A 23 66.87 85.94 62.10
N LEU A 24 66.38 86.93 61.33
CA LEU A 24 65.01 86.92 60.83
C LEU A 24 64.78 85.78 59.85
N GLN A 25 65.77 85.45 59.02
CA GLN A 25 65.75 84.32 58.10
C GLN A 25 65.76 82.97 58.84
N MET A 26 66.65 82.77 59.81
CA MET A 26 66.66 81.56 60.65
C MET A 26 65.35 81.37 61.43
N ARG A 27 64.73 82.47 61.89
CA ARG A 27 63.41 82.41 62.55
C ARG A 27 62.29 82.12 61.55
N ALA A 28 62.33 82.71 60.35
CA ALA A 28 61.40 82.41 59.28
C ALA A 28 61.52 80.94 58.81
N ASP A 29 62.74 80.42 58.69
CA ASP A 29 63.05 79.04 58.33
C ASP A 29 62.57 78.07 59.41
N ALA A 30 62.75 78.39 60.69
CA ALA A 30 62.22 77.58 61.80
C ALA A 30 60.68 77.62 61.85
N GLU A 31 60.05 78.78 61.61
CA GLU A 31 58.59 78.90 61.52
C GLU A 31 58.03 78.19 60.27
N GLU A 32 58.75 78.23 59.14
CA GLU A 32 58.41 77.45 57.95
C GLU A 32 58.61 75.95 58.15
N GLU A 33 59.67 75.51 58.81
CA GLU A 33 59.87 74.10 59.14
C GLU A 33 58.80 73.59 60.10
N THR A 34 58.42 74.36 61.13
CA THR A 34 57.32 73.97 62.00
C THR A 34 55.97 73.98 61.26
N ARG A 35 55.75 74.91 60.31
CA ARG A 35 54.58 74.89 59.42
C ARG A 35 54.60 73.68 58.49
N ARG A 36 55.74 73.33 57.89
CA ARG A 36 55.92 72.13 57.05
C ARG A 36 55.70 70.85 57.85
N ARG A 37 56.24 70.74 59.07
CA ARG A 37 56.02 69.58 59.97
C ARG A 37 54.54 69.45 60.37
N LYS A 38 53.86 70.56 60.68
CA LYS A 38 52.41 70.56 60.93
C LYS A 38 51.63 70.13 59.68
N MET A 39 51.99 70.64 58.50
CA MET A 39 51.34 70.29 57.24
C MET A 39 51.59 68.83 56.84
N GLN A 40 52.80 68.31 57.06
CA GLN A 40 53.14 66.89 56.87
C GLN A 40 52.38 65.99 57.83
N LEU A 41 52.23 66.39 59.10
CA LEU A 41 51.45 65.64 60.09
C LEU A 41 49.97 65.58 59.68
N ILE A 42 49.39 66.69 59.21
CA ILE A 42 48.01 66.75 58.69
C ILE A 42 47.88 65.87 57.44
N ALA A 43 48.82 65.95 56.50
CA ALA A 43 48.81 65.13 55.29
C ALA A 43 48.93 63.62 55.60
N LEU A 44 49.79 63.25 56.55
CA LEU A 44 49.94 61.87 56.99
C LEU A 44 48.68 61.37 57.70
N TYR A 45 48.07 62.20 58.55
CA TYR A 45 46.78 61.90 59.16
C TYR A 45 45.69 61.69 58.11
N MET A 46 45.59 62.57 57.12
CA MET A 46 44.62 62.45 56.02
C MET A 46 44.87 61.20 55.18
N LYS A 47 46.12 60.88 54.85
CA LYS A 47 46.50 59.66 54.12
C LYS A 47 46.14 58.40 54.90
N ASN A 48 46.39 58.39 56.21
CA ASN A 48 46.03 57.27 57.08
C ASN A 48 44.51 57.14 57.24
N LYS A 49 43.79 58.26 57.32
CA LYS A 49 42.32 58.28 57.34
C LYS A 49 41.76 57.70 56.02
N LEU A 50 42.26 58.17 54.88
CA LEU A 50 41.89 57.64 53.56
C LEU A 50 42.18 56.14 53.41
N LYS A 51 43.34 55.66 53.89
CA LYS A 51 43.66 54.22 53.86
C LYS A 51 42.70 53.39 54.72
N ARG A 52 42.31 53.91 55.89
CA ARG A 52 41.30 53.25 56.74
C ARG A 52 39.94 53.25 56.07
N GLU A 53 39.52 54.37 55.50
CA GLU A 53 38.27 54.47 54.75
C GLU A 53 38.26 53.51 53.55
N ASP A 54 39.34 53.43 52.76
CA ASP A 54 39.46 52.47 51.66
C ASP A 54 39.41 51.01 52.15
N ALA A 55 40.12 50.68 53.25
CA ALA A 55 40.04 49.36 53.85
C ALA A 55 38.61 49.02 54.34
N PHE A 56 37.90 49.97 54.96
CA PHE A 56 36.50 49.81 55.35
C PHE A 56 35.57 49.69 54.15
N CYS A 57 35.79 50.46 53.08
CA CYS A 57 35.04 50.35 51.83
C CYS A 57 35.21 48.97 51.19
N ARG A 58 36.45 48.43 51.13
CA ARG A 58 36.71 47.08 50.63
C ARG A 58 36.06 46.00 51.48
N LEU A 59 36.16 46.12 52.81
CA LEU A 59 35.51 45.20 53.75
C LEU A 59 33.98 45.23 53.58
N ASN A 60 33.40 46.43 53.52
CA ASN A 60 31.96 46.61 53.34
C ASN A 60 31.50 46.07 51.99
N MET A 61 32.25 46.31 50.92
CA MET A 61 31.98 45.75 49.60
C MET A 61 32.04 44.22 49.62
N ALA A 62 33.03 43.62 50.29
CA ALA A 62 33.12 42.17 50.43
C ALA A 62 31.94 41.59 51.22
N LYS A 63 31.49 42.26 52.29
CA LYS A 63 30.29 41.88 53.05
C LYS A 63 29.04 41.96 52.20
N ILE A 64 28.81 43.10 51.52
CA ILE A 64 27.68 43.29 50.61
C ILE A 64 27.67 42.22 49.51
N ASN A 65 28.82 41.94 48.88
CA ASN A 65 28.92 40.89 47.88
C ASN A 65 28.64 39.49 48.43
N GLN A 66 29.03 39.21 49.68
CA GLN A 66 28.73 37.93 50.33
C GLN A 66 27.22 37.79 50.59
N GLU A 67 26.57 38.84 51.07
CA GLU A 67 25.11 38.87 51.24
C GLU A 67 24.40 38.70 49.89
N TRP A 68 24.81 39.42 48.85
CA TRP A 68 24.26 39.27 47.50
C TRP A 68 24.43 37.85 46.95
N ARG A 69 25.59 37.22 47.14
CA ARG A 69 25.79 35.81 46.75
C ARG A 69 24.87 34.87 47.53
N SER A 70 24.62 35.15 48.81
CA SER A 70 23.69 34.38 49.62
C SER A 70 22.27 34.47 49.05
N ILE A 71 21.79 35.69 48.82
CA ILE A 71 20.47 35.97 48.23
C ILE A 71 20.34 35.33 46.85
N LEU A 72 21.31 35.55 45.95
CA LEU A 72 21.27 34.99 44.59
C LEU A 72 21.29 33.47 44.58
N ARG A 73 22.06 32.82 45.46
CA ARG A 73 22.02 31.36 45.60
C ARG A 73 20.67 30.88 46.11
N GLN A 74 20.06 31.59 47.07
CA GLN A 74 18.76 31.22 47.60
C GLN A 74 17.67 31.32 46.52
N VAL A 75 17.66 32.41 45.75
CA VAL A 75 16.75 32.58 44.59
C VAL A 75 17.00 31.48 43.56
N LYS A 76 18.26 31.22 43.17
CA LYS A 76 18.54 30.18 42.17
C LYS A 76 18.16 28.78 42.64
N ILE A 77 18.31 28.47 43.93
CA ILE A 77 17.86 27.19 44.50
C ILE A 77 16.32 27.10 44.44
N GLN A 78 15.60 28.19 44.70
CA GLN A 78 14.14 28.20 44.55
C GLN A 78 13.72 28.01 43.08
N ASP A 79 14.38 28.68 42.14
CA ASP A 79 14.11 28.51 40.71
C ASP A 79 14.35 27.06 40.27
N LEU A 80 15.50 26.49 40.63
CA LEU A 80 15.83 25.10 40.30
C LEU A 80 14.84 24.10 40.92
N ARG A 81 14.31 24.38 42.12
CA ARG A 81 13.27 23.54 42.72
C ARG A 81 11.96 23.62 41.94
N HIS A 82 11.55 24.80 41.50
CA HIS A 82 10.38 24.95 40.64
C HIS A 82 10.58 24.23 39.31
N GLU A 83 11.73 24.42 38.65
CA GLU A 83 12.06 23.72 37.40
C GLU A 83 11.99 22.18 37.57
N ILE A 84 12.50 21.63 38.67
CA ILE A 84 12.41 20.18 38.96
C ILE A 84 10.95 19.74 39.13
N VAL A 85 10.12 20.52 39.83
CA VAL A 85 8.70 20.20 40.03
C VAL A 85 7.95 20.26 38.69
N ASP A 86 8.21 21.27 37.88
CA ASP A 86 7.59 21.43 36.56
C ASP A 86 7.95 20.24 35.65
N VAL A 87 9.24 19.87 35.60
CA VAL A 87 9.71 18.71 34.83
C VAL A 87 9.09 17.41 35.35
N ALA A 88 9.01 17.22 36.68
CA ALA A 88 8.37 16.05 37.26
C ALA A 88 6.87 15.97 36.92
N SER A 89 6.16 17.10 36.94
CA SER A 89 4.76 17.18 36.55
C SER A 89 4.56 16.85 35.07
N PHE A 90 5.42 17.38 34.21
CA PHE A 90 5.41 17.10 32.77
C PHE A 90 5.60 15.59 32.50
N PHE A 91 6.58 14.96 33.14
CA PHE A 91 6.81 13.52 32.99
C PHE A 91 5.63 12.70 33.52
N LYS A 92 5.04 13.09 34.65
CA LYS A 92 3.86 12.41 35.21
C LYS A 92 2.67 12.46 34.25
N ASP A 93 2.42 13.61 33.63
CA ASP A 93 1.32 13.76 32.68
C ASP A 93 1.61 13.09 31.33
N ALA A 94 2.88 13.05 30.90
CA ALA A 94 3.30 12.27 29.74
C ALA A 94 3.12 10.75 29.98
N LEU A 95 3.47 10.26 31.18
CA LEU A 95 3.26 8.87 31.57
C LEU A 95 1.77 8.52 31.60
N LYS A 96 0.93 9.33 32.25
CA LYS A 96 -0.52 9.13 32.26
C LYS A 96 -1.12 9.05 30.85
N ARG A 97 -0.69 9.93 29.94
CA ARG A 97 -1.15 9.88 28.53
C ARG A 97 -0.72 8.59 27.84
N LYS A 98 0.52 8.13 28.05
CA LYS A 98 1.00 6.86 27.52
C LYS A 98 0.23 5.67 28.12
N ASP A 99 0.00 5.66 29.43
CA ASP A 99 -0.76 4.60 30.11
C ASP A 99 -2.21 4.54 29.61
N GLN A 100 -2.85 5.68 29.36
CA GLN A 100 -4.18 5.73 28.74
C GLN A 100 -4.18 5.14 27.33
N VAL A 101 -3.16 5.42 26.53
CA VAL A 101 -3.02 4.82 25.19
C VAL A 101 -2.82 3.31 25.30
N ILE A 102 -1.96 2.85 26.21
CA ILE A 102 -1.74 1.41 26.45
C ILE A 102 -3.05 0.74 26.88
N GLN A 103 -3.81 1.34 27.79
CA GLN A 103 -5.10 0.80 28.22
C GLN A 103 -6.12 0.69 27.08
N ARG A 104 -6.22 1.71 26.21
CA ARG A 104 -7.08 1.63 25.03
C ARG A 104 -6.64 0.51 24.09
N LEU A 105 -5.35 0.41 23.80
CA LEU A 105 -4.80 -0.65 22.95
C LEU A 105 -5.03 -2.04 23.54
N MET A 106 -4.95 -2.22 24.87
CA MET A 106 -5.28 -3.50 25.50
C MET A 106 -6.76 -3.87 25.35
N VAL A 107 -7.67 -2.90 25.45
CA VAL A 107 -9.10 -3.12 25.21
C VAL A 107 -9.35 -3.44 23.74
N ASP A 108 -8.71 -2.74 22.81
CA ASP A 108 -8.83 -2.99 21.37
C ASP A 108 -8.30 -4.40 21.02
N ILE A 109 -7.19 -4.84 21.62
CA ILE A 109 -6.70 -6.22 21.47
C ILE A 109 -7.72 -7.21 22.02
N GLY A 110 -8.24 -7.00 23.23
CA GLY A 110 -9.23 -7.92 23.81
C GLY A 110 -10.53 -8.01 22.99
N THR A 111 -11.00 -6.89 22.45
CA THR A 111 -12.19 -6.88 21.58
C THR A 111 -11.93 -7.57 20.24
N THR A 112 -10.78 -7.32 19.60
CA THR A 112 -10.42 -7.98 18.35
C THR A 112 -10.21 -9.49 18.51
N GLU A 113 -9.61 -9.94 19.62
CA GLU A 113 -9.52 -11.36 19.98
C GLU A 113 -10.89 -12.00 20.17
N ALA A 114 -11.82 -11.33 20.87
CA ALA A 114 -13.18 -11.81 21.04
C ALA A 114 -13.94 -11.89 19.70
N MET A 115 -13.77 -10.89 18.83
CA MET A 115 -14.33 -10.91 17.47
C MET A 115 -13.76 -12.07 16.64
N TYR A 116 -12.45 -12.31 16.73
CA TYR A 116 -11.79 -13.42 16.04
C TYR A 116 -12.33 -14.78 16.53
N ALA A 117 -12.43 -14.96 17.85
CA ALA A 117 -12.97 -16.19 18.44
C ALA A 117 -14.42 -16.45 17.98
N ASN A 118 -15.26 -15.42 17.97
CA ASN A 118 -16.65 -15.51 17.48
C ASN A 118 -16.72 -15.85 15.99
N LEU A 119 -15.89 -15.21 15.16
CA LEU A 119 -15.82 -15.51 13.73
C LEU A 119 -15.38 -16.95 13.48
N GLN A 120 -14.34 -17.41 14.21
CA GLN A 120 -13.85 -18.77 14.11
C GLN A 120 -14.92 -19.79 14.54
N GLN A 121 -15.64 -19.51 15.62
CA GLN A 121 -16.76 -20.34 16.06
C GLN A 121 -17.85 -20.42 14.99
N SER A 122 -18.29 -19.28 14.46
CA SER A 122 -19.30 -19.22 13.39
C SER A 122 -18.87 -19.98 12.13
N HIS A 123 -17.60 -19.83 11.74
CA HIS A 123 -17.03 -20.58 10.62
C HIS A 123 -17.03 -22.09 10.88
N MET A 124 -16.64 -22.52 12.09
CA MET A 124 -16.67 -23.94 12.47
C MET A 124 -18.10 -24.50 12.45
N GLU A 125 -19.07 -23.76 12.97
CA GLU A 125 -20.49 -24.14 12.93
C GLU A 125 -21.00 -24.26 11.49
N ASN A 126 -20.59 -23.36 10.58
CA ASN A 126 -20.95 -23.45 9.18
C ASN A 126 -20.33 -24.66 8.49
N ILE A 127 -19.06 -24.97 8.79
CA ILE A 127 -18.42 -26.20 8.31
C ILE A 127 -19.16 -27.43 8.83
N ASP A 128 -19.54 -27.46 10.10
CA ASP A 128 -20.26 -28.61 10.67
C ASP A 128 -21.65 -28.81 10.04
N LYS A 129 -22.36 -27.71 9.72
CA LYS A 129 -23.60 -27.75 8.93
C LYS A 129 -23.38 -28.34 7.54
N ILE A 130 -22.32 -27.90 6.85
CA ILE A 130 -21.95 -28.43 5.53
C ILE A 130 -21.64 -29.93 5.61
N ILE A 131 -20.82 -30.34 6.59
CA ILE A 131 -20.49 -31.75 6.82
C ILE A 131 -21.75 -32.57 7.09
N THR A 132 -22.66 -32.07 7.93
CA THR A 132 -23.91 -32.76 8.27
C THR A 132 -24.81 -32.91 7.04
N LEU A 133 -24.93 -31.88 6.21
CA LEU A 133 -25.69 -31.92 4.96
C LEU A 133 -25.08 -32.92 3.96
N HIS A 134 -23.75 -32.95 3.83
CA HIS A 134 -23.10 -33.94 2.98
C HIS A 134 -23.28 -35.37 3.52
N LYS A 135 -23.18 -35.57 4.84
CA LYS A 135 -23.47 -36.87 5.47
C LYS A 135 -24.90 -37.32 5.20
N SER A 136 -25.90 -36.43 5.32
CA SER A 136 -27.29 -36.80 5.02
C SER A 136 -27.49 -37.11 3.53
N ARG A 137 -26.85 -36.36 2.64
CA ARG A 137 -26.91 -36.60 1.19
C ARG A 137 -26.25 -37.93 0.80
N ILE A 138 -25.12 -38.28 1.40
CA ILE A 138 -24.47 -39.59 1.17
C ILE A 138 -25.39 -40.73 1.63
N LYS A 139 -25.96 -40.62 2.84
CA LYS A 139 -26.92 -41.63 3.33
C LYS A 139 -28.13 -41.78 2.43
N PHE A 140 -28.64 -40.68 1.88
CA PHE A 140 -29.75 -40.71 0.93
C PHE A 140 -29.39 -41.44 -0.37
N PHE A 141 -28.22 -41.16 -0.95
CA PHE A 141 -27.77 -41.89 -2.14
C PHE A 141 -27.46 -43.35 -1.86
N GLU A 142 -26.93 -43.66 -0.69
CA GLU A 142 -26.71 -45.03 -0.24
C GLU A 142 -28.03 -45.80 -0.15
N GLN A 143 -29.07 -45.20 0.43
CA GLN A 143 -30.41 -45.78 0.49
C GLN A 143 -30.99 -46.02 -0.91
N ILE A 144 -30.96 -45.02 -1.80
CA ILE A 144 -31.42 -45.19 -3.19
C ILE A 144 -30.67 -46.32 -3.88
N TYR A 145 -29.34 -46.36 -3.75
CA TYR A 145 -28.54 -47.42 -4.35
C TYR A 145 -28.94 -48.81 -3.84
N PHE A 146 -29.18 -48.95 -2.52
CA PHE A 146 -29.62 -50.22 -1.95
C PHE A 146 -31.02 -50.63 -2.43
N ASP A 147 -31.93 -49.68 -2.53
CA ASP A 147 -33.29 -49.90 -3.01
C ASP A 147 -33.29 -50.32 -4.49
N ASP A 148 -32.56 -49.58 -5.34
CA ASP A 148 -32.38 -49.88 -6.77
C ASP A 148 -31.72 -51.24 -6.97
N ARG A 149 -30.63 -51.52 -6.21
CA ARG A 149 -29.96 -52.82 -6.24
C ARG A 149 -30.92 -53.94 -5.85
N GLN A 150 -31.74 -53.74 -4.82
CA GLN A 150 -32.69 -54.75 -4.38
C GLN A 150 -33.83 -54.94 -5.40
N ALA A 151 -34.30 -53.87 -6.06
CA ALA A 151 -35.27 -53.94 -7.14
C ALA A 151 -34.72 -54.75 -8.32
N MET A 152 -33.52 -54.42 -8.81
CA MET A 152 -32.86 -55.14 -9.90
C MET A 152 -32.63 -56.62 -9.58
N LEU A 153 -32.22 -56.95 -8.35
CA LEU A 153 -32.06 -58.34 -7.92
C LEU A 153 -33.39 -59.09 -7.87
N LYS A 154 -34.48 -58.43 -7.46
CA LYS A 154 -35.82 -59.02 -7.47
C LYS A 154 -36.27 -59.29 -8.89
N GLU A 155 -36.15 -58.33 -9.81
CA GLU A 155 -36.48 -58.50 -11.23
C GLU A 155 -35.67 -59.64 -11.85
N TRP A 156 -34.35 -59.63 -11.67
CA TRP A 156 -33.49 -60.71 -12.16
C TRP A 156 -33.88 -62.09 -11.60
N SER A 157 -34.24 -62.17 -10.31
CA SER A 157 -34.68 -63.44 -9.71
C SER A 157 -36.03 -63.92 -10.25
N GLN A 158 -36.91 -63.00 -10.64
CA GLN A 158 -38.20 -63.31 -11.26
C GLN A 158 -37.98 -63.78 -12.70
N ASP A 159 -37.18 -63.05 -13.48
CA ASP A 159 -36.83 -63.41 -14.85
C ASP A 159 -36.11 -64.75 -14.91
N SER A 160 -35.13 -64.98 -14.02
CA SER A 160 -34.40 -66.25 -13.95
C SER A 160 -35.32 -67.43 -13.67
N LYS A 161 -36.30 -67.27 -12.78
CA LYS A 161 -37.33 -68.29 -12.54
C LYS A 161 -38.20 -68.50 -13.77
N TYR A 162 -38.73 -67.42 -14.35
CA TYR A 162 -39.56 -67.46 -15.55
C TYR A 162 -38.85 -68.18 -16.71
N PHE A 163 -37.58 -67.84 -17.00
CA PHE A 163 -36.81 -68.52 -18.05
C PHE A 163 -36.52 -69.99 -17.73
N THR A 164 -36.32 -70.33 -16.46
CA THR A 164 -36.11 -71.73 -16.05
C THR A 164 -37.39 -72.53 -16.24
N ASP A 165 -38.53 -71.99 -15.83
CA ASP A 165 -39.84 -72.64 -15.97
C ASP A 165 -40.20 -72.79 -17.46
N MET A 166 -40.02 -71.73 -18.26
CA MET A 166 -40.23 -71.79 -19.71
C MET A 166 -39.31 -72.80 -20.38
N ARG A 167 -38.04 -72.87 -19.96
CA ARG A 167 -37.09 -73.89 -20.47
C ARG A 167 -37.57 -75.31 -20.12
N GLN A 168 -38.06 -75.53 -18.90
CA GLN A 168 -38.60 -76.83 -18.49
C GLN A 168 -39.84 -77.20 -19.30
N GLU A 169 -40.77 -76.26 -19.50
CA GLU A 169 -41.96 -76.48 -20.33
C GLU A 169 -41.58 -76.86 -21.77
N LYS A 170 -40.67 -76.10 -22.39
CA LYS A 170 -40.19 -76.40 -23.75
C LYS A 170 -39.41 -77.71 -23.84
N GLN A 171 -38.66 -78.06 -22.80
CA GLN A 171 -38.00 -79.35 -22.70
C GLN A 171 -39.01 -80.50 -22.71
N ILE A 172 -40.09 -80.40 -21.91
CA ILE A 172 -41.16 -81.41 -21.84
C ILE A 172 -41.89 -81.52 -23.20
N GLU A 173 -42.20 -80.38 -23.84
CA GLU A 173 -42.81 -80.36 -25.17
C GLU A 173 -41.93 -81.11 -26.21
N LEU A 174 -40.62 -80.85 -26.21
CA LEU A 174 -39.67 -81.50 -27.12
C LEU A 174 -39.54 -83.00 -26.82
N GLU A 175 -39.48 -83.40 -25.55
CA GLU A 175 -39.46 -84.82 -25.15
C GLU A 175 -40.73 -85.55 -25.61
N CYS A 176 -41.90 -84.90 -25.53
CA CYS A 176 -43.15 -85.45 -26.04
C CYS A 176 -43.14 -85.63 -27.56
N VAL A 177 -42.67 -84.63 -28.32
CA VAL A 177 -42.53 -84.73 -29.78
C VAL A 177 -41.54 -85.82 -30.17
N PHE A 178 -40.40 -85.90 -29.46
CA PHE A 178 -39.39 -86.92 -29.69
C PHE A 178 -39.95 -88.33 -29.47
N TYR A 179 -40.65 -88.56 -28.36
CA TYR A 179 -41.30 -89.84 -28.08
C TYR A 179 -42.32 -90.23 -29.15
N GLN A 180 -43.13 -89.27 -29.63
CA GLN A 180 -44.09 -89.50 -30.71
C GLN A 180 -43.39 -89.84 -32.04
N LEU A 181 -42.27 -89.20 -32.34
CA LEU A 181 -41.46 -89.48 -33.53
C LEU A 181 -40.82 -90.87 -33.45
N GLU A 182 -40.26 -91.24 -32.30
CA GLU A 182 -39.73 -92.59 -32.07
C GLU A 182 -40.82 -93.64 -32.26
N GLU A 183 -41.98 -93.47 -31.63
CA GLU A 183 -43.09 -94.42 -31.75
C GLU A 183 -43.60 -94.56 -33.20
N THR A 184 -43.72 -93.46 -33.94
CA THR A 184 -44.10 -93.51 -35.36
C THR A 184 -43.03 -94.16 -36.23
N SER A 185 -41.75 -93.91 -35.95
CA SER A 185 -40.64 -94.55 -36.65
C SER A 185 -40.61 -96.06 -36.40
N GLU A 186 -40.82 -96.51 -35.17
CA GLU A 186 -40.90 -97.92 -34.80
C GLU A 186 -42.10 -98.62 -35.46
N ARG A 187 -43.27 -97.98 -35.46
CA ARG A 187 -44.45 -98.47 -36.18
C ARG A 187 -44.16 -98.60 -37.68
N ASN A 188 -43.57 -97.59 -38.30
CA ASN A 188 -43.21 -97.63 -39.72
C ASN A 188 -42.20 -98.74 -40.04
N ILE A 189 -41.22 -98.99 -39.17
CA ILE A 189 -40.26 -100.10 -39.32
C ILE A 189 -40.99 -101.45 -39.25
N LYS A 190 -41.90 -101.63 -38.29
CA LYS A 190 -42.71 -102.84 -38.15
C LYS A 190 -43.61 -103.07 -39.38
N ASP A 191 -44.36 -102.06 -39.80
CA ASP A 191 -45.22 -102.14 -40.99
C ASP A 191 -44.42 -102.46 -42.27
N ASN A 192 -43.24 -101.83 -42.44
CA ASN A 192 -42.37 -102.12 -43.58
C ASN A 192 -41.81 -103.54 -43.53
N HIS A 193 -41.49 -104.05 -42.33
CA HIS A 193 -41.03 -105.42 -42.12
C HIS A 193 -42.14 -106.44 -42.44
N GLU A 194 -43.37 -106.22 -41.97
CA GLU A 194 -44.53 -107.06 -42.30
C GLU A 194 -44.78 -107.09 -43.81
N ARG A 195 -44.80 -105.92 -44.47
CA ARG A 195 -44.93 -105.84 -45.95
C ARG A 195 -43.76 -106.48 -46.71
N TYR A 196 -42.59 -106.58 -46.10
CA TYR A 196 -41.45 -107.30 -46.68
C TYR A 196 -41.66 -108.81 -46.53
N LEU A 197 -42.09 -109.28 -45.37
CA LEU A 197 -42.39 -110.69 -45.12
C LEU A 197 -43.51 -111.19 -46.05
N ASP A 198 -44.60 -110.44 -46.23
CA ASP A 198 -45.67 -110.79 -47.15
C ASP A 198 -45.15 -110.97 -48.59
N ARG A 199 -44.32 -110.02 -49.06
CA ARG A 199 -43.68 -110.12 -50.39
C ARG A 199 -42.76 -111.32 -50.51
N VAL A 200 -42.04 -111.67 -49.43
CA VAL A 200 -41.17 -112.85 -49.40
C VAL A 200 -42.00 -114.13 -49.43
N GLU A 201 -43.13 -114.22 -48.74
CA GLU A 201 -44.02 -115.38 -48.78
C GLU A 201 -44.66 -115.57 -50.16
N ASP A 202 -45.12 -114.48 -50.79
CA ASP A 202 -45.62 -114.51 -52.17
C ASP A 202 -44.56 -115.03 -53.16
N LEU A 203 -43.34 -114.48 -53.09
CA LEU A 203 -42.20 -114.90 -53.89
C LEU A 203 -41.81 -116.36 -53.61
N LYS A 204 -41.82 -116.78 -52.35
CA LYS A 204 -41.51 -118.16 -51.96
C LYS A 204 -42.53 -119.14 -52.53
N SER A 205 -43.83 -118.82 -52.49
CA SER A 205 -44.88 -119.68 -53.08
C SER A 205 -44.71 -119.85 -54.61
N GLY A 206 -44.30 -118.79 -55.32
CA GLY A 206 -44.04 -118.83 -56.76
C GLY A 206 -42.72 -119.50 -57.14
N MET A 207 -41.67 -119.26 -56.35
CA MET A 207 -40.33 -119.81 -56.61
C MET A 207 -40.25 -121.30 -56.31
N GLN A 208 -41.01 -121.82 -55.34
CA GLN A 208 -40.96 -123.24 -54.96
C GLN A 208 -41.39 -124.18 -56.10
N LEU A 209 -42.30 -123.73 -56.98
CA LEU A 209 -42.70 -124.42 -58.22
C LEU A 209 -41.67 -124.32 -59.36
N GLN A 210 -40.87 -123.24 -59.39
CA GLN A 210 -39.81 -123.04 -60.39
C GLN A 210 -38.49 -123.70 -60.00
N LEU A 211 -38.20 -123.81 -58.69
CA LEU A 211 -36.98 -124.41 -58.15
C LEU A 211 -36.90 -125.91 -58.48
N GLU A 212 -37.98 -126.68 -58.38
CA GLU A 212 -38.02 -128.09 -58.78
C GLU A 212 -37.73 -128.29 -60.29
N GLN A 213 -38.05 -127.31 -61.14
CA GLN A 213 -37.77 -127.39 -62.58
C GLN A 213 -36.35 -126.94 -62.97
N ILE A 214 -35.73 -126.08 -62.16
CA ILE A 214 -34.43 -125.46 -62.46
C ILE A 214 -33.28 -126.22 -61.79
N THR A 215 -33.45 -126.84 -60.62
CA THR A 215 -32.40 -127.63 -59.95
C THR A 215 -31.87 -128.77 -60.82
N CYS A 216 -32.76 -129.54 -61.46
CA CYS A 216 -32.35 -130.59 -62.42
C CYS A 216 -31.59 -130.06 -63.65
N LYS A 217 -31.69 -128.77 -63.99
CA LYS A 217 -31.03 -128.15 -65.16
C LYS A 217 -29.79 -127.34 -64.79
N GLY A 218 -29.69 -126.87 -63.55
CA GLY A 218 -28.63 -125.99 -63.05
C GLY A 218 -27.38 -126.71 -62.60
N GLU A 219 -27.51 -127.90 -62.00
CA GLU A 219 -26.38 -128.69 -61.48
C GLU A 219 -25.35 -129.00 -62.59
N ALA A 220 -25.81 -129.31 -63.80
CA ALA A 220 -24.94 -129.58 -64.95
C ALA A 220 -24.21 -128.34 -65.53
N LYS A 221 -24.67 -127.12 -65.23
CA LYS A 221 -24.13 -125.86 -65.81
C LYS A 221 -23.23 -125.11 -64.84
N LEU A 222 -23.45 -125.29 -63.53
CA LEU A 222 -22.64 -124.69 -62.46
C LEU A 222 -21.20 -125.22 -62.47
N GLU A 223 -21.05 -126.51 -62.76
CA GLU A 223 -19.75 -127.21 -62.76
C GLU A 223 -18.84 -126.74 -63.93
N PHE A 224 -19.43 -126.27 -65.03
CA PHE A 224 -18.70 -125.71 -66.17
C PHE A 224 -18.24 -124.27 -65.94
N LEU A 225 -19.08 -123.42 -65.34
CA LEU A 225 -18.76 -122.00 -65.10
C LEU A 225 -17.74 -121.80 -63.97
N TRP A 226 -17.70 -122.71 -62.99
CA TRP A 226 -16.75 -122.67 -61.89
C TRP A 226 -15.29 -122.75 -62.38
N GLN A 227 -15.01 -123.57 -63.40
CA GLN A 227 -13.67 -123.69 -63.97
C GLN A 227 -13.20 -122.43 -64.72
N GLN A 228 -14.11 -121.61 -65.25
CA GLN A 228 -13.78 -120.37 -65.97
C GLN A 228 -13.56 -119.17 -65.03
N TYR A 229 -14.27 -119.10 -63.91
CA TYR A 229 -14.11 -118.02 -62.93
C TYR A 229 -12.72 -118.05 -62.26
N GLN A 230 -12.20 -119.26 -62.02
CA GLN A 230 -10.92 -119.46 -61.36
C GLN A 230 -9.71 -119.00 -62.19
N SER A 231 -9.81 -118.99 -63.53
CA SER A 231 -8.74 -118.49 -64.41
C SER A 231 -8.69 -116.96 -64.46
N VAL A 232 -9.85 -116.28 -64.46
CA VAL A 232 -9.92 -114.81 -64.57
C VAL A 232 -9.45 -114.10 -63.28
N LEU A 233 -9.73 -114.68 -62.12
CA LEU A 233 -9.26 -114.14 -60.84
C LEU A 233 -7.73 -114.14 -60.71
N ALA A 234 -7.06 -115.15 -61.27
CA ALA A 234 -5.61 -115.28 -61.21
C ALA A 234 -4.88 -114.21 -62.05
N ASP A 235 -5.49 -113.74 -63.14
CA ASP A 235 -4.94 -112.70 -64.02
C ASP A 235 -5.17 -111.29 -63.45
N TYR A 236 -6.29 -111.05 -62.76
CA TYR A 236 -6.60 -109.75 -62.15
C TYR A 236 -5.72 -109.47 -60.92
N GLY A 237 -5.37 -110.49 -60.14
CA GLY A 237 -4.48 -110.36 -58.98
C GLY A 237 -3.07 -109.87 -59.33
N LYS A 238 -2.53 -110.33 -60.46
CA LYS A 238 -1.18 -109.94 -60.93
C LYS A 238 -1.09 -108.49 -61.42
N HIS A 239 -2.21 -107.86 -61.79
CA HIS A 239 -2.25 -106.50 -62.33
C HIS A 239 -2.41 -105.43 -61.24
N ILE A 240 -3.02 -105.75 -60.09
CA ILE A 240 -3.33 -104.78 -59.02
C ILE A 240 -2.16 -104.59 -58.03
N GLU A 241 -1.27 -105.57 -57.93
CA GLU A 241 -0.16 -105.59 -56.97
C GLU A 241 0.82 -104.42 -57.16
N GLY A 242 1.03 -103.95 -58.40
CA GLY A 242 1.89 -102.80 -58.70
C GLY A 242 1.28 -101.44 -58.30
N PHE A 243 -0.01 -101.23 -58.59
CA PHE A 243 -0.70 -99.97 -58.26
C PHE A 243 -0.94 -99.80 -56.75
N TYR A 244 -1.05 -100.91 -56.02
CA TYR A 244 -1.24 -100.86 -54.57
C TYR A 244 -0.01 -100.30 -53.83
N SER A 245 1.20 -100.64 -54.28
CA SER A 245 2.44 -100.11 -53.69
C SER A 245 2.58 -98.59 -53.89
N GLU A 246 2.29 -98.08 -55.10
CA GLU A 246 2.36 -96.64 -55.38
C GLU A 246 1.29 -95.85 -54.60
N TYR A 247 0.09 -96.39 -54.43
CA TYR A 247 -0.97 -95.78 -53.62
C TYR A 247 -0.58 -95.66 -52.15
N VAL A 248 0.06 -96.70 -51.58
CA VAL A 248 0.51 -96.69 -50.18
C VAL A 248 1.59 -95.62 -49.96
N ASP A 249 2.54 -95.48 -50.89
CA ASP A 249 3.60 -94.46 -50.81
C ASP A 249 3.04 -93.03 -50.91
N LEU A 250 2.08 -92.78 -51.82
CA LEU A 250 1.42 -91.48 -51.91
C LEU A 250 0.60 -91.16 -50.65
N LYS A 251 -0.14 -92.14 -50.11
CA LYS A 251 -0.94 -91.97 -48.90
C LYS A 251 -0.07 -91.59 -47.70
N GLN A 252 1.10 -92.22 -47.55
CA GLN A 252 2.02 -91.91 -46.46
C GLN A 252 2.57 -90.47 -46.55
N ARG A 253 2.91 -89.99 -47.76
CA ARG A 253 3.36 -88.60 -47.95
C ARG A 253 2.26 -87.58 -47.69
N ASP A 254 1.02 -87.89 -48.04
CA ASP A 254 -0.13 -87.04 -47.75
C ASP A 254 -0.40 -86.97 -46.23
N GLU A 255 -0.28 -88.10 -45.51
CA GLU A 255 -0.40 -88.15 -44.04
C GLU A 255 0.72 -87.33 -43.37
N GLU A 256 1.97 -87.44 -43.82
CA GLU A 256 3.10 -86.64 -43.32
C GLU A 256 2.90 -85.14 -43.59
N SER A 257 2.43 -84.79 -44.78
CA SER A 257 2.14 -83.39 -45.16
C SER A 257 0.98 -82.83 -44.35
N ALA A 258 -0.08 -83.61 -44.11
CA ALA A 258 -1.22 -83.20 -43.28
C ALA A 258 -0.82 -82.95 -41.83
N GLN A 259 0.08 -83.78 -41.27
CA GLN A 259 0.63 -83.57 -39.92
C GLN A 259 1.46 -82.28 -39.85
N GLN A 260 2.29 -82.00 -40.84
CA GLN A 260 3.07 -80.75 -40.90
C GLN A 260 2.16 -79.53 -41.03
N ILE A 261 1.13 -79.59 -41.88
CA ILE A 261 0.14 -78.52 -42.02
C ILE A 261 -0.57 -78.28 -40.69
N SER A 262 -1.00 -79.34 -39.99
CA SER A 262 -1.65 -79.21 -38.68
C SER A 262 -0.75 -78.56 -37.63
N GLN A 263 0.55 -78.92 -37.59
CA GLN A 263 1.51 -78.31 -36.66
C GLN A 263 1.73 -76.82 -36.98
N GLN A 264 1.93 -76.49 -38.25
CA GLN A 264 2.10 -75.09 -38.69
C GLN A 264 0.84 -74.25 -38.45
N SER A 265 -0.36 -74.80 -38.69
CA SER A 265 -1.62 -74.12 -38.37
C SER A 265 -1.74 -73.78 -36.89
N TYR A 266 -1.37 -74.71 -36.01
CA TYR A 266 -1.34 -74.46 -34.57
C TYR A 266 -0.33 -73.39 -34.17
N GLU A 267 0.89 -73.42 -34.72
CA GLU A 267 1.90 -72.38 -34.46
C GLU A 267 1.44 -70.99 -34.94
N ILE A 268 0.78 -70.92 -36.10
CA ILE A 268 0.22 -69.68 -36.64
C ILE A 268 -0.88 -69.14 -35.72
N GLU A 269 -1.82 -69.99 -35.29
CA GLU A 269 -2.88 -69.59 -34.35
C GLU A 269 -2.29 -69.05 -33.03
N HIS A 270 -1.28 -69.75 -32.48
CA HIS A 270 -0.61 -69.32 -31.27
C HIS A 270 0.09 -67.95 -31.42
N LEU A 271 0.79 -67.74 -32.55
CA LEU A 271 1.43 -66.44 -32.83
C LEU A 271 0.40 -65.32 -33.07
N ILE A 272 -0.75 -65.63 -33.68
CA ILE A 272 -1.84 -64.66 -33.85
C ILE A 272 -2.39 -64.24 -32.48
N GLU A 273 -2.57 -65.19 -31.55
CA GLU A 273 -3.04 -64.91 -30.20
C GLU A 273 -2.00 -64.10 -29.39
N GLN A 274 -0.71 -64.40 -29.53
CA GLN A 274 0.34 -63.58 -28.93
C GLN A 274 0.34 -62.14 -29.51
N LEU A 275 0.19 -61.99 -30.82
CA LEU A 275 0.12 -60.69 -31.47
C LEU A 275 -1.12 -59.89 -31.04
N SER A 276 -2.28 -60.53 -30.91
CA SER A 276 -3.50 -59.85 -30.44
C SER A 276 -3.34 -59.36 -29.00
N ASN A 277 -2.77 -60.19 -28.12
CA ASN A 277 -2.47 -59.83 -26.74
C ASN A 277 -1.47 -58.67 -26.63
N LEU A 278 -0.40 -58.68 -27.44
CA LEU A 278 0.58 -57.59 -27.49
C LEU A 278 -0.02 -56.29 -28.02
N ARG A 279 -0.90 -56.36 -29.03
CA ARG A 279 -1.63 -55.19 -29.55
C ARG A 279 -2.53 -54.59 -28.49
N LEU A 280 -3.30 -55.41 -27.78
CA LEU A 280 -4.18 -54.96 -26.71
C LEU A 280 -3.38 -54.31 -25.56
N GLY A 281 -2.25 -54.92 -25.18
CA GLY A 281 -1.34 -54.33 -24.18
C GLY A 281 -0.74 -52.99 -24.63
N ALA A 282 -0.39 -52.84 -25.90
CA ALA A 282 0.11 -51.58 -26.46
C ALA A 282 -0.97 -50.48 -26.46
N GLU A 283 -2.20 -50.81 -26.86
CA GLU A 283 -3.34 -49.89 -26.84
C GLU A 283 -3.67 -49.44 -25.40
N GLU A 284 -3.71 -50.37 -24.43
CA GLU A 284 -3.91 -50.03 -23.03
C GLU A 284 -2.81 -49.09 -22.49
N CYS A 285 -1.55 -49.36 -22.83
CA CYS A 285 -0.44 -48.51 -22.42
C CYS A 285 -0.54 -47.12 -23.04
N GLN A 286 -0.91 -47.03 -24.33
CA GLN A 286 -1.13 -45.77 -25.02
C GLN A 286 -2.27 -44.97 -24.38
N MET A 287 -3.40 -45.61 -24.08
CA MET A 287 -4.54 -44.97 -23.42
C MET A 287 -4.18 -44.46 -22.02
N LYS A 288 -3.47 -45.27 -21.21
CA LYS A 288 -2.98 -44.85 -19.89
C LYS A 288 -2.03 -43.67 -20.01
N GLN A 289 -1.12 -43.69 -20.97
CA GLN A 289 -0.16 -42.60 -21.20
C GLN A 289 -0.85 -41.31 -21.67
N GLN A 290 -1.84 -41.43 -22.55
CA GLN A 290 -2.63 -40.30 -23.05
C GLN A 290 -3.45 -39.66 -21.91
N ALA A 291 -4.13 -40.47 -21.10
CA ALA A 291 -4.86 -39.98 -19.93
C ALA A 291 -3.93 -39.27 -18.92
N GLN A 292 -2.73 -39.80 -18.68
CA GLN A 292 -1.73 -39.16 -17.82
C GLN A 292 -1.24 -37.82 -18.40
N LEU A 293 -1.04 -37.75 -19.73
CA LEU A 293 -0.64 -36.52 -20.40
C LEU A 293 -1.74 -35.45 -20.31
N GLU A 294 -3.00 -35.81 -20.55
CA GLU A 294 -4.15 -34.92 -20.42
C GLU A 294 -4.29 -34.41 -18.98
N HIS A 295 -4.15 -35.28 -17.99
CA HIS A 295 -4.17 -34.88 -16.58
C HIS A 295 -3.03 -33.89 -16.24
N ARG A 296 -1.80 -34.16 -16.68
CA ARG A 296 -0.66 -33.25 -16.49
C ARG A 296 -0.85 -31.91 -17.21
N GLN A 297 -1.43 -31.93 -18.41
CA GLN A 297 -1.76 -30.71 -19.15
C GLN A 297 -2.83 -29.89 -18.43
N GLY A 298 -3.85 -30.54 -17.86
CA GLY A 298 -4.87 -29.89 -17.03
C GLY A 298 -4.26 -29.21 -15.80
N ILE A 299 -3.37 -29.90 -15.06
CA ILE A 299 -2.66 -29.30 -13.92
C ILE A 299 -1.80 -28.11 -14.37
N LYS A 300 -1.07 -28.24 -15.49
CA LYS A 300 -0.25 -27.15 -16.02
C LYS A 300 -1.09 -25.93 -16.37
N GLN A 301 -2.26 -26.11 -16.98
CA GLN A 301 -3.19 -25.02 -17.29
C GLN A 301 -3.68 -24.35 -16.02
N GLN A 302 -4.18 -25.11 -15.05
CA GLN A 302 -4.65 -24.57 -13.76
C GLN A 302 -3.56 -23.77 -13.02
N LEU A 303 -2.32 -24.28 -13.00
CA LEU A 303 -1.19 -23.56 -12.41
C LEU A 303 -0.82 -22.29 -13.18
N SER A 304 -0.93 -22.33 -14.52
CA SER A 304 -0.65 -21.16 -15.36
C SER A 304 -1.71 -20.08 -15.17
N ASP A 305 -2.98 -20.47 -15.09
CA ASP A 305 -4.10 -19.56 -14.83
C ASP A 305 -3.94 -18.90 -13.46
N ARG A 306 -3.63 -19.68 -12.42
CA ARG A 306 -3.38 -19.14 -11.08
C ARG A 306 -2.15 -18.23 -11.00
N LEU A 307 -1.11 -18.52 -11.79
CA LEU A 307 0.06 -17.62 -11.90
C LEU A 307 -0.32 -16.30 -12.57
N ASN A 308 -1.14 -16.34 -13.62
CA ASN A 308 -1.62 -15.14 -14.30
C ASN A 308 -2.53 -14.31 -13.38
N GLU A 309 -3.45 -14.93 -12.66
CA GLU A 309 -4.30 -14.26 -11.66
C GLU A 309 -3.46 -13.56 -10.57
N LEU A 310 -2.43 -14.24 -10.06
CA LEU A 310 -1.52 -13.66 -9.08
C LEU A 310 -0.71 -12.51 -9.67
N ARG A 311 -0.26 -12.62 -10.92
CA ARG A 311 0.47 -11.54 -11.61
C ARG A 311 -0.43 -10.32 -11.78
N ASP A 312 -1.64 -10.51 -12.28
CA ASP A 312 -2.61 -9.43 -12.47
C ASP A 312 -2.96 -8.77 -11.14
N PHE A 313 -3.13 -9.55 -10.06
CA PHE A 313 -3.33 -9.00 -8.72
C PHE A 313 -2.14 -8.13 -8.28
N VAL A 314 -0.90 -8.62 -8.42
CA VAL A 314 0.30 -7.86 -8.07
C VAL A 314 0.41 -6.57 -8.90
N ASP A 315 0.15 -6.65 -10.20
CA ASP A 315 0.20 -5.48 -11.10
C ASP A 315 -0.85 -4.43 -10.67
N THR A 316 -2.07 -4.85 -10.31
CA THR A 316 -3.11 -3.91 -9.84
C THR A 316 -2.77 -3.27 -8.50
N GLU A 317 -2.20 -4.01 -7.55
CA GLU A 317 -1.75 -3.45 -6.27
C GLU A 317 -0.59 -2.48 -6.47
N GLN A 318 0.39 -2.82 -7.31
CA GLN A 318 1.48 -1.91 -7.66
C GLN A 318 0.96 -0.62 -8.30
N GLU A 319 -0.03 -0.69 -9.20
CA GLU A 319 -0.63 0.51 -9.77
C GLU A 319 -1.34 1.38 -8.71
N LYS A 320 -2.05 0.76 -7.75
CA LYS A 320 -2.71 1.48 -6.66
C LYS A 320 -1.69 2.16 -5.76
N GLU A 321 -0.64 1.45 -5.35
CA GLU A 321 0.44 2.00 -4.54
C GLU A 321 1.16 3.15 -5.26
N GLN A 322 1.45 3.01 -6.56
CA GLN A 322 2.03 4.09 -7.35
C GLN A 322 1.12 5.31 -7.42
N LYS A 323 -0.20 5.14 -7.56
CA LYS A 323 -1.17 6.25 -7.54
C LYS A 323 -1.18 6.94 -6.18
N LEU A 324 -1.25 6.17 -5.08
CA LEU A 324 -1.23 6.70 -3.72
C LEU A 324 0.07 7.44 -3.42
N PHE A 325 1.22 6.88 -3.82
CA PHE A 325 2.52 7.51 -3.65
C PHE A 325 2.63 8.83 -4.41
N LYS A 326 2.13 8.88 -5.66
CA LYS A 326 2.07 10.14 -6.43
C LYS A 326 1.22 11.18 -5.73
N GLN A 327 0.02 10.81 -5.24
CA GLN A 327 -0.86 11.72 -4.50
C GLN A 327 -0.18 12.24 -3.23
N MET A 328 0.38 11.34 -2.41
CA MET A 328 1.10 11.72 -1.19
C MET A 328 2.27 12.66 -1.49
N THR A 329 3.03 12.40 -2.56
CA THR A 329 4.14 13.26 -2.97
C THR A 329 3.66 14.66 -3.35
N VAL A 330 2.59 14.76 -4.13
CA VAL A 330 2.00 16.05 -4.53
C VAL A 330 1.48 16.82 -3.32
N GLU A 331 0.71 16.17 -2.44
CA GLU A 331 0.18 16.83 -1.24
C GLU A 331 1.29 17.26 -0.28
N SER A 332 2.33 16.44 -0.10
CA SER A 332 3.50 16.80 0.71
C SER A 332 4.24 18.00 0.12
N TYR A 333 4.39 18.06 -1.21
CA TYR A 333 5.03 19.18 -1.89
C TYR A 333 4.20 20.46 -1.74
N ASN A 334 2.88 20.37 -1.94
CA ASN A 334 1.96 21.50 -1.76
C ASN A 334 2.00 22.04 -0.32
N ALA A 335 1.99 21.16 0.68
CA ALA A 335 2.12 21.54 2.08
C ALA A 335 3.46 22.24 2.37
N ILE A 336 4.56 21.72 1.81
CA ILE A 336 5.89 22.33 1.95
C ILE A 336 5.93 23.72 1.30
N GLU A 337 5.38 23.88 0.09
CA GLU A 337 5.32 25.19 -0.57
C GLU A 337 4.43 26.18 0.20
N ALA A 338 3.26 25.76 0.69
CA ALA A 338 2.41 26.60 1.54
C ALA A 338 3.12 27.05 2.83
N LEU A 339 3.87 26.15 3.48
CA LEU A 339 4.66 26.48 4.65
C LEU A 339 5.83 27.42 4.32
N LYS A 340 6.50 27.25 3.17
CA LYS A 340 7.54 28.18 2.70
C LYS A 340 6.97 29.57 2.43
N GLU A 341 5.81 29.68 1.80
CA GLU A 341 5.12 30.95 1.58
C GLU A 341 4.74 31.61 2.90
N LEU A 342 4.21 30.86 3.86
CA LEU A 342 3.86 31.38 5.19
C LEU A 342 5.11 31.83 5.95
N LEU A 343 6.23 31.09 5.85
CA LEU A 343 7.51 31.48 6.40
C LEU A 343 8.04 32.76 5.73
N ALA A 344 7.90 32.91 4.41
CA ALA A 344 8.25 34.12 3.70
C ALA A 344 7.43 35.32 4.18
N LYS A 345 6.10 35.17 4.34
CA LYS A 345 5.22 36.20 4.92
C LYS A 345 5.61 36.54 6.38
N GLY A 346 5.96 35.54 7.19
CA GLY A 346 6.46 35.76 8.55
C GLY A 346 7.79 36.51 8.57
N ARG A 347 8.71 36.21 7.64
CA ARG A 347 9.98 36.94 7.50
C ARG A 347 9.76 38.38 7.07
N THR A 348 8.87 38.65 6.11
CA THR A 348 8.57 40.02 5.68
C THR A 348 7.91 40.82 6.80
N LEU A 349 6.99 40.22 7.56
CA LEU A 349 6.38 40.85 8.74
C LEU A 349 7.43 41.20 9.79
N LYS A 350 8.34 40.27 10.10
CA LYS A 350 9.45 40.52 11.03
C LYS A 350 10.37 41.64 10.53
N GLN A 351 10.75 41.63 9.24
CA GLN A 351 11.58 42.68 8.66
C GLN A 351 10.88 44.06 8.73
N LEU A 352 9.58 44.12 8.46
CA LEU A 352 8.79 45.34 8.60
C LEU A 352 8.75 45.81 10.05
N ALA A 353 8.50 44.90 11.01
CA ALA A 353 8.53 45.20 12.43
C ALA A 353 9.90 45.75 12.87
N ASP A 354 11.01 45.15 12.42
CA ASP A 354 12.37 45.61 12.72
C ASP A 354 12.66 47.01 12.14
N VAL A 355 12.17 47.31 10.92
CA VAL A 355 12.28 48.64 10.31
C VAL A 355 11.43 49.66 11.05
N CYS A 356 10.18 49.32 11.38
CA CYS A 356 9.29 50.17 12.17
C CYS A 356 9.88 50.45 13.56
N ALA A 357 10.44 49.44 14.23
CA ALA A 357 11.06 49.57 15.55
C ALA A 357 12.25 50.56 15.59
N LYS A 358 12.91 50.84 14.47
CA LYS A 358 13.95 51.89 14.40
C LYS A 358 13.37 53.30 14.52
N MET A 359 12.13 53.50 14.09
CA MET A 359 11.45 54.80 14.08
C MET A 359 10.68 55.09 15.38
N GLU A 360 10.57 54.09 16.25
CA GLU A 360 9.88 54.20 17.55
C GLU A 360 10.74 54.93 18.58
N THR A 361 10.10 55.79 19.37
CA THR A 361 10.76 56.51 20.45
C THR A 361 11.12 55.59 21.62
N GLN A 362 12.10 55.99 22.46
CA GLN A 362 12.42 55.23 23.69
C GLN A 362 11.22 55.07 24.62
N ARG A 363 10.32 56.06 24.63
CA ARG A 363 9.05 56.01 25.37
C ARG A 363 8.23 54.83 24.87
N GLU A 364 7.94 54.74 23.57
CA GLU A 364 7.16 53.65 22.96
C GLU A 364 7.81 52.26 23.05
N LYS A 365 9.14 52.17 23.21
CA LYS A 365 9.86 50.90 23.41
C LYS A 365 9.78 50.39 24.85
N LEU A 366 9.70 51.31 25.81
CA LEU A 366 9.61 51.01 27.24
C LEU A 366 8.16 50.98 27.74
N PHE A 367 7.21 51.56 26.99
CA PHE A 367 5.82 51.67 27.39
C PHE A 367 5.08 50.34 27.21
N GLN A 368 4.83 49.66 28.33
CA GLN A 368 3.63 48.85 28.45
C GLN A 368 2.47 49.84 28.63
N LEU A 369 1.62 49.96 27.60
CA LEU A 369 0.38 50.74 27.69
C LEU A 369 -0.36 50.39 28.98
N PRO A 370 -0.83 51.36 29.78
CA PRO A 370 -1.75 51.11 30.87
C PRO A 370 -2.93 50.31 30.33
N GLN A 371 -3.35 49.28 31.05
CA GLN A 371 -4.65 48.67 30.80
C GLN A 371 -5.67 49.79 30.98
N LEU A 372 -6.40 50.15 29.91
CA LEU A 372 -7.62 50.92 30.10
C LEU A 372 -8.48 50.10 31.05
N SER A 373 -8.83 50.66 32.21
CA SER A 373 -9.90 50.10 33.01
C SER A 373 -11.10 49.96 32.06
N LYS A 374 -11.71 48.78 32.05
CA LYS A 374 -12.89 48.45 31.23
C LYS A 374 -14.10 49.37 31.49
N GLU A 375 -13.95 50.39 32.32
CA GLU A 375 -14.96 51.38 32.69
C GLU A 375 -15.10 52.53 31.68
N ILE A 376 -14.10 52.79 30.82
CA ILE A 376 -14.12 54.00 29.95
C ILE A 376 -14.77 53.75 28.58
N ILE A 377 -15.03 52.50 28.22
CA ILE A 377 -15.77 52.17 26.99
C ILE A 377 -16.93 51.28 27.38
N GLU A 378 -18.14 51.85 27.45
CA GLU A 378 -19.40 51.11 27.39
C GLU A 378 -19.51 50.43 26.02
N LEU A 379 -18.71 49.40 25.80
CA LEU A 379 -19.01 48.40 24.80
C LEU A 379 -20.22 47.66 25.35
N HIS A 380 -21.38 47.94 24.76
CA HIS A 380 -22.54 47.06 24.87
C HIS A 380 -22.02 45.64 24.59
N GLN A 381 -21.96 44.83 25.63
CA GLN A 381 -21.70 43.41 25.51
C GLN A 381 -22.89 42.87 24.73
N LEU A 382 -22.70 42.63 23.44
CA LEU A 382 -23.61 41.78 22.70
C LEU A 382 -23.40 40.39 23.27
N ASP A 383 -24.48 39.85 23.82
CA ASP A 383 -24.57 38.55 24.46
C ASP A 383 -23.84 37.47 23.64
N GLU A 384 -23.13 36.58 24.35
CA GLU A 384 -22.51 35.40 23.76
C GLU A 384 -23.55 34.61 22.96
N PRO A 385 -23.35 34.37 21.66
CA PRO A 385 -24.18 33.42 20.96
C PRO A 385 -23.78 32.03 21.47
N THR A 386 -24.77 31.40 22.09
CA THR A 386 -24.88 29.99 22.42
C THR A 386 -24.18 29.09 21.40
N GLU A 387 -23.47 28.09 21.94
CA GLU A 387 -22.92 26.94 21.24
C GLU A 387 -23.97 26.28 20.36
N ASP A 388 -24.11 26.68 19.10
CA ASP A 388 -24.75 25.86 18.09
C ASP A 388 -24.28 26.21 16.68
N GLU A 389 -24.04 25.13 15.94
CA GLU A 389 -23.74 24.98 14.51
C GLU A 389 -22.31 25.24 14.01
N ASN A 390 -21.65 24.10 13.78
CA ASN A 390 -20.47 23.84 12.97
C ASN A 390 -20.59 24.41 11.54
N VAL A 391 -20.33 25.69 11.38
CA VAL A 391 -19.89 26.26 10.12
C VAL A 391 -18.58 26.99 10.40
N ASN A 392 -17.48 26.50 9.82
CA ASN A 392 -16.20 27.19 9.75
C ASN A 392 -16.39 28.47 8.94
N ASP A 393 -16.93 29.50 9.59
CA ASP A 393 -17.13 30.81 9.02
C ASP A 393 -15.82 31.59 9.24
N PRO A 394 -15.03 31.88 8.19
CA PRO A 394 -13.71 32.53 8.33
C PRO A 394 -13.80 33.88 9.05
N LEU A 395 -14.97 34.51 9.03
CA LEU A 395 -15.25 35.73 9.78
C LEU A 395 -15.17 35.54 11.31
N LYS A 396 -15.60 34.38 11.84
CA LYS A 396 -15.55 34.10 13.29
C LYS A 396 -14.12 33.95 13.79
N GLU A 397 -13.24 33.32 13.02
CA GLU A 397 -11.81 33.22 13.34
C GLU A 397 -11.10 34.58 13.29
N GLU A 398 -11.41 35.41 12.28
CA GLU A 398 -10.88 36.77 12.21
C GLU A 398 -11.35 37.64 13.38
N ILE A 399 -12.63 37.54 13.77
CA ILE A 399 -13.20 38.26 14.93
C ILE A 399 -12.56 37.78 16.24
N ALA A 400 -12.32 36.47 16.39
CA ALA A 400 -11.65 35.93 17.56
C ALA A 400 -10.16 36.33 17.68
N ALA A 401 -9.50 36.67 16.55
CA ALA A 401 -8.13 37.15 16.53
C ALA A 401 -8.00 38.66 16.84
N LEU A 402 -9.08 39.45 16.73
CA LEU A 402 -9.06 40.90 16.99
C LEU A 402 -8.60 41.28 18.40
N PRO A 403 -9.05 40.62 19.49
CA PRO A 403 -8.56 40.90 20.84
C PRO A 403 -7.05 40.66 20.99
N GLN A 404 -6.48 39.70 20.24
CA GLN A 404 -5.04 39.40 20.29
C GLN A 404 -4.20 40.53 19.68
N MET A 405 -4.80 41.34 18.80
CA MET A 405 -4.14 42.46 18.12
C MET A 405 -4.44 43.83 18.78
N GLU A 406 -5.17 43.85 19.90
CA GLU A 406 -5.59 45.07 20.58
C GLU A 406 -4.41 45.96 20.99
N THR A 407 -3.33 45.36 21.50
CA THR A 407 -2.10 46.05 21.90
C THR A 407 -1.41 46.72 20.70
N PHE A 408 -1.42 46.07 19.54
CA PHE A 408 -0.87 46.62 18.29
C PHE A 408 -1.69 47.83 17.85
N TRP A 409 -3.03 47.71 17.82
CA TRP A 409 -3.91 48.81 17.42
C TRP A 409 -3.85 50.01 18.39
N ARG A 410 -3.74 49.77 19.70
CA ARG A 410 -3.51 50.85 20.68
C ARG A 410 -2.22 51.61 20.39
N ARG A 411 -1.15 50.89 20.02
CA ARG A 411 0.13 51.51 19.66
C ARG A 411 0.01 52.35 18.39
N VAL A 412 -0.67 51.85 17.36
CA VAL A 412 -0.95 52.59 16.12
C VAL A 412 -1.74 53.86 16.40
N ASN A 413 -2.77 53.78 17.24
CA ASN A 413 -3.61 54.93 17.59
C ASN A 413 -2.84 56.00 18.37
N ASN A 414 -1.99 55.61 19.32
CA ASN A 414 -1.15 56.58 20.05
C ASN A 414 -0.21 57.34 19.09
N VAL A 415 0.45 56.64 18.19
CA VAL A 415 1.31 57.28 17.18
C VAL A 415 0.50 58.20 16.28
N ALA A 416 -0.74 57.83 15.92
CA ALA A 416 -1.62 58.69 15.14
C ALA A 416 -1.96 60.00 15.87
N VAL A 417 -2.19 59.95 17.19
CA VAL A 417 -2.40 61.14 18.04
C VAL A 417 -1.15 62.00 18.09
N ASP A 418 0.02 61.41 18.34
CA ASP A 418 1.30 62.14 18.37
C ASP A 418 1.58 62.85 17.05
N VAL A 419 1.35 62.16 15.92
CA VAL A 419 1.47 62.74 14.59
C VAL A 419 0.49 63.91 14.39
N ALA A 420 -0.74 63.81 14.90
CA ALA A 420 -1.71 64.89 14.83
C ALA A 420 -1.26 66.12 15.64
N CYS A 421 -0.78 65.91 16.88
CA CYS A 421 -0.23 66.96 17.73
C CYS A 421 0.99 67.65 17.08
N LEU A 422 1.94 66.88 16.54
CA LEU A 422 3.11 67.41 15.84
C LEU A 422 2.70 68.23 14.59
N LYS A 423 1.70 67.77 13.83
CA LYS A 423 1.15 68.53 12.70
C LYS A 423 0.52 69.85 13.15
N GLN A 424 -0.19 69.87 14.28
CA GLN A 424 -0.79 71.09 14.82
C GLN A 424 0.28 72.07 15.30
N GLN A 425 1.27 71.61 16.07
CA GLN A 425 2.39 72.44 16.51
C GLN A 425 3.18 73.02 15.33
N LYS A 426 3.43 72.20 14.30
CA LYS A 426 4.06 72.66 13.07
C LYS A 426 3.25 73.79 12.42
N ARG A 427 1.93 73.64 12.28
CA ARG A 427 1.06 74.70 11.72
C ARG A 427 1.11 75.98 12.55
N GLN A 428 1.12 75.87 13.88
CA GLN A 428 1.24 77.02 14.79
C GLN A 428 2.58 77.71 14.64
N LEU A 429 3.69 76.97 14.59
CA LEU A 429 5.03 77.52 14.37
C LEU A 429 5.17 78.15 12.98
N GLU A 430 4.56 77.55 11.94
CA GLU A 430 4.52 78.13 10.60
C GLU A 430 3.74 79.46 10.59
N ALA A 431 2.61 79.54 11.32
CA ALA A 431 1.83 80.76 11.47
C ALA A 431 2.60 81.85 12.27
N GLN A 432 3.21 81.48 13.40
CA GLN A 432 4.06 82.40 14.18
C GLN A 432 5.29 82.87 13.40
N ASN A 433 5.92 81.99 12.62
CA ASN A 433 7.04 82.38 11.75
C ASN A 433 6.57 83.32 10.64
N ALA A 434 5.37 83.10 10.08
CA ALA A 434 4.76 84.05 9.15
C ALA A 434 4.50 85.41 9.81
N GLN A 435 3.98 85.43 11.05
CA GLN A 435 3.78 86.66 11.83
C GLN A 435 5.08 87.38 12.16
N LEU A 436 6.10 86.68 12.66
CA LEU A 436 7.43 87.24 12.93
C LEU A 436 8.08 87.77 11.65
N LYS A 437 7.87 87.10 10.51
CA LYS A 437 8.33 87.62 9.20
C LYS A 437 7.61 88.90 8.82
N SER A 438 6.30 89.01 9.04
CA SER A 438 5.57 90.25 8.78
C SER A 438 5.99 91.36 9.75
N GLU A 439 6.18 91.08 11.04
CA GLU A 439 6.66 92.05 12.03
C GLU A 439 8.08 92.52 11.72
N LEU A 440 8.95 91.62 11.27
CA LEU A 440 10.32 91.96 10.85
C LEU A 440 10.31 92.75 9.53
N GLN A 441 9.40 92.46 8.60
CA GLN A 441 9.15 93.30 7.43
C GLN A 441 8.68 94.70 7.83
N GLU A 442 7.72 94.80 8.74
CA GLU A 442 7.20 96.08 9.24
C GLU A 442 8.26 96.87 10.02
N TYR A 443 9.07 96.20 10.87
CA TYR A 443 10.21 96.81 11.55
C TYR A 443 11.26 97.31 10.55
N LEU A 444 11.59 96.56 9.50
CA LEU A 444 12.51 97.00 8.45
C LEU A 444 11.94 98.17 7.64
N VAL A 445 10.64 98.19 7.34
CA VAL A 445 9.95 99.32 6.70
C VAL A 445 10.00 100.55 7.60
N ASN A 446 9.70 100.40 8.89
CA ASN A 446 9.77 101.49 9.87
C ASN A 446 11.21 101.97 10.12
N LEU A 447 12.21 101.07 10.09
CA LEU A 447 13.62 101.45 10.15
C LEU A 447 14.00 102.26 8.91
N ASN A 448 13.61 101.84 7.71
CA ASN A 448 13.78 102.61 6.46
C ASN A 448 13.08 103.99 6.49
N ILE A 449 11.93 104.10 7.15
CA ILE A 449 11.23 105.36 7.34
C ILE A 449 11.95 106.26 8.37
N SER A 450 12.55 105.66 9.41
CA SER A 450 13.32 106.39 10.45
C SER A 450 14.73 106.81 10.01
N SER A 451 15.39 106.03 9.16
CA SER A 451 16.61 106.39 8.44
C SER A 451 16.21 106.90 7.07
N GLY A 452 15.55 108.07 7.02
CA GLY A 452 14.94 108.69 5.84
C GLY A 452 15.47 108.17 4.50
N SER A 453 14.83 107.13 3.96
CA SER A 453 15.09 106.65 2.61
C SER A 453 13.89 105.90 2.06
N ASN A 454 13.17 106.65 1.23
CA ASN A 454 12.41 106.25 0.05
C ASN A 454 11.73 104.88 0.04
N SER A 455 10.41 104.96 -0.15
CA SER A 455 9.45 103.93 -0.51
C SER A 455 9.78 103.19 -1.83
N HIS A 456 10.92 102.49 -1.90
CA HIS A 456 11.31 101.68 -3.05
C HIS A 456 12.18 100.46 -2.70
N ILE A 457 11.97 99.83 -1.55
CA ILE A 457 12.70 98.61 -1.15
C ILE A 457 11.74 97.43 -0.86
N HIS A 458 10.63 97.34 -1.61
CA HIS A 458 9.78 96.14 -1.56
C HIS A 458 10.08 95.09 -2.65
N ASP A 459 10.95 95.39 -3.62
CA ASP A 459 11.23 94.44 -4.73
C ASP A 459 12.48 93.57 -4.55
N TYR A 460 13.39 93.89 -3.62
CA TYR A 460 14.67 93.17 -3.49
C TYR A 460 14.67 92.03 -2.45
N LEU A 461 13.63 91.90 -1.62
CA LEU A 461 13.49 90.80 -0.66
C LEU A 461 12.54 89.68 -1.13
N ALA A 462 11.83 89.88 -2.25
CA ALA A 462 10.87 88.90 -2.78
C ALA A 462 11.48 87.83 -3.70
N LYS A 463 12.77 87.88 -4.01
CA LYS A 463 13.44 86.85 -4.82
C LYS A 463 14.64 86.27 -4.10
N ARG A 464 14.39 85.17 -3.38
CA ARG A 464 15.45 84.24 -2.98
C ARG A 464 16.13 83.71 -4.25
N PRO A 465 17.48 83.71 -4.35
CA PRO A 465 18.17 83.07 -5.45
C PRO A 465 17.75 81.59 -5.53
N ARG A 466 17.44 81.10 -6.74
CA ARG A 466 17.07 79.69 -7.00
C ARG A 466 18.18 78.68 -6.65
N SER A 467 19.35 79.13 -6.20
CA SER A 467 20.49 78.30 -5.78
C SER A 467 20.49 77.91 -4.29
N MET A 468 19.50 78.33 -3.50
CA MET A 468 19.31 77.88 -2.09
C MET A 468 17.93 77.26 -1.80
N SER A 469 17.28 76.68 -2.82
CA SER A 469 16.26 75.67 -2.56
C SER A 469 16.95 74.35 -2.30
N VAL A 470 17.03 73.94 -1.04
CA VAL A 470 17.12 72.51 -0.75
C VAL A 470 15.78 71.95 -1.24
N GLU A 471 15.79 71.29 -2.38
CA GLU A 471 14.71 70.41 -2.76
C GLU A 471 14.47 69.51 -1.55
N ARG A 472 13.30 69.64 -0.91
CA ARG A 472 12.80 68.53 -0.13
C ARG A 472 12.80 67.37 -1.11
N VAL A 473 13.69 66.41 -0.91
CA VAL A 473 13.56 65.08 -1.45
C VAL A 473 12.14 64.68 -1.09
N THR A 474 11.26 64.78 -2.08
CA THR A 474 9.96 64.15 -2.02
C THR A 474 10.29 62.72 -1.69
N GLN A 475 9.73 62.19 -0.61
CA GLN A 475 9.59 60.75 -0.50
C GLN A 475 9.15 60.29 -1.88
N LEU A 476 9.98 59.47 -2.53
CA LEU A 476 9.53 58.61 -3.60
C LEU A 476 8.43 57.77 -2.97
N ARG A 477 7.21 58.30 -2.99
CA ARG A 477 6.02 57.48 -2.98
C ARG A 477 6.18 56.72 -4.28
N LEU A 478 6.77 55.53 -4.19
CA LEU A 478 6.66 54.52 -5.22
C LEU A 478 5.17 54.40 -5.45
N GLN A 479 4.69 55.08 -6.49
CA GLN A 479 3.39 54.74 -7.04
C GLN A 479 3.53 53.26 -7.41
N PRO A 480 2.63 52.37 -6.96
CA PRO A 480 2.56 51.08 -7.58
C PRO A 480 2.37 51.36 -9.06
N LYS A 481 3.29 50.87 -9.90
CA LYS A 481 3.06 50.83 -11.34
C LYS A 481 1.66 50.24 -11.49
N GLN A 482 0.73 51.04 -12.01
CA GLN A 482 -0.44 50.49 -12.67
C GLN A 482 0.11 49.69 -13.86
N VAL A 483 0.41 48.42 -13.60
CA VAL A 483 0.47 47.43 -14.66
C VAL A 483 -0.94 47.39 -15.19
N LYS A 484 -1.12 47.93 -16.39
CA LYS A 484 -2.32 47.70 -17.19
C LYS A 484 -2.58 46.20 -17.13
N SER A 485 -3.67 45.83 -16.48
CA SER A 485 -4.29 44.53 -16.58
C SER A 485 -4.48 44.24 -18.06
N ALA A 486 -3.63 43.37 -18.61
CA ALA A 486 -3.92 42.72 -19.87
C ALA A 486 -5.11 41.79 -19.61
N LEU A 487 -6.30 42.25 -20.01
CA LEU A 487 -7.45 41.40 -20.20
C LEU A 487 -7.07 40.30 -21.19
N ILE A 488 -6.92 39.09 -20.65
CA ILE A 488 -7.50 37.83 -21.11
C ILE A 488 -7.54 37.66 -22.63
N ARG A 489 -6.60 36.85 -23.13
CA ARG A 489 -6.87 35.96 -24.27
C ARG A 489 -6.70 34.52 -23.79
N ARG A 490 -7.84 33.84 -23.61
CA ARG A 490 -7.93 32.39 -23.32
C ARG A 490 -7.12 31.59 -24.35
N PRO A 491 -6.36 30.56 -23.95
CA PRO A 491 -6.31 29.33 -24.71
C PRO A 491 -7.49 28.45 -24.26
N LEU A 492 -8.39 28.12 -25.18
CA LEU A 492 -9.36 27.07 -24.97
C LEU A 492 -8.63 25.74 -24.66
N PRO A 493 -9.21 24.88 -23.81
CA PRO A 493 -8.78 23.49 -23.70
C PRO A 493 -9.14 22.76 -25.01
N ARG A 494 -8.17 22.10 -25.62
CA ARG A 494 -8.45 21.14 -26.69
C ARG A 494 -9.19 19.93 -26.08
N PRO A 495 -10.21 19.42 -26.76
CA PRO A 495 -11.01 18.32 -26.26
C PRO A 495 -10.23 17.01 -26.33
N VAL A 496 -10.41 16.20 -25.30
CA VAL A 496 -10.16 14.77 -25.29
C VAL A 496 -11.12 14.13 -26.29
N ALA A 497 -10.59 13.48 -27.33
CA ALA A 497 -11.36 12.60 -28.19
C ALA A 497 -11.23 11.17 -27.62
N SER A 498 -12.34 10.66 -27.12
CA SER A 498 -12.56 9.24 -26.87
C SER A 498 -13.58 8.77 -27.90
N GLU A 499 -13.29 7.68 -28.60
CA GLU A 499 -14.21 6.62 -29.08
C GLU A 499 -13.50 5.87 -30.24
N ALA A 500 -13.12 4.63 -29.97
CA ALA A 500 -13.86 3.43 -30.37
C ALA A 500 -13.50 3.01 -31.80
N TYR A 501 -12.59 2.04 -31.91
CA TYR A 501 -12.58 1.12 -33.02
C TYR A 501 -12.44 -0.32 -32.51
N PHE A 502 -13.40 -1.10 -33.00
CA PHE A 502 -13.63 -2.51 -32.82
C PHE A 502 -12.45 -3.37 -33.29
N SER A 503 -12.32 -4.51 -32.60
CA SER A 503 -12.07 -5.87 -33.06
C SER A 503 -11.26 -6.15 -34.35
N ASN A 504 -10.52 -7.26 -34.24
CA ASN A 504 -10.06 -8.15 -35.29
C ASN A 504 -8.91 -7.64 -36.16
N THR A 505 -7.73 -8.23 -35.95
CA THR A 505 -7.11 -9.16 -36.93
C THR A 505 -5.64 -9.38 -36.56
N VAL A 506 -5.34 -10.49 -35.89
CA VAL A 506 -4.00 -11.09 -35.98
C VAL A 506 -3.90 -11.74 -37.36
N ARG A 507 -3.19 -11.07 -38.27
CA ARG A 507 -2.75 -11.64 -39.55
C ARG A 507 -1.80 -12.79 -39.27
N ALA A 508 -2.31 -14.01 -39.36
CA ALA A 508 -1.55 -15.10 -39.95
C ALA A 508 -1.40 -14.82 -41.45
N ARG A 509 -0.17 -14.75 -41.96
CA ARG A 509 0.19 -15.04 -43.36
C ARG A 509 1.71 -15.20 -43.47
N ASN A 510 2.16 -16.40 -43.14
CA ASN A 510 3.22 -17.05 -43.91
C ASN A 510 2.51 -17.73 -45.09
N LEU A 511 2.75 -17.23 -46.29
CA LEU A 511 2.39 -17.89 -47.55
C LEU A 511 3.69 -18.03 -48.34
N ASN A 512 4.15 -19.27 -48.49
CA ASN A 512 4.47 -19.93 -49.76
C ASN A 512 5.58 -20.97 -49.58
N ARG A 513 5.19 -22.24 -49.66
CA ARG A 513 5.75 -23.18 -50.64
C ARG A 513 4.84 -24.41 -50.79
N ASP A 514 4.44 -24.61 -52.05
CA ASP A 514 4.25 -25.89 -52.74
C ASP A 514 3.04 -26.77 -52.42
N ARG A 515 2.04 -26.69 -53.31
CA ARG A 515 1.37 -27.85 -53.93
C ARG A 515 1.98 -28.01 -55.34
N PRO A 516 2.01 -29.20 -55.97
CA PRO A 516 0.91 -30.19 -55.94
C PRO A 516 1.35 -31.66 -55.90
N GLN A 517 0.41 -32.56 -55.60
CA GLN A 517 0.22 -33.78 -56.39
C GLN A 517 -1.13 -34.43 -56.11
N LEU A 518 -1.84 -34.69 -57.21
CA LEU A 518 -2.99 -35.57 -57.36
C LEU A 518 -2.48 -36.99 -57.61
N ALA A 519 -3.04 -37.98 -56.90
CA ALA A 519 -3.17 -39.38 -57.32
C ALA A 519 -4.28 -39.98 -56.41
N ARG A 520 -5.47 -40.26 -56.93
CA ARG A 520 -5.94 -41.55 -57.50
C ARG A 520 -5.98 -42.70 -56.49
N LEU A 521 -7.22 -43.19 -56.30
CA LEU A 521 -7.70 -44.58 -56.19
C LEU A 521 -6.99 -45.49 -55.17
N ASP A 522 -7.72 -45.96 -54.15
CA ASP A 522 -8.58 -47.15 -54.22
C ASP A 522 -9.75 -47.04 -53.24
#